data_AF-A0A151QLY0-F1
#
_entry.id   AF-A0A151QLY0-F1
#
_cell.length_a   1.000
_cell.length_b   1.000
_cell.length_c   1.000
_cell.angle_alpha   90.00
_cell.angle_beta   90.00
_cell.angle_gamma   90.00
#
_symmetry.space_group_name_H-M   'P 1'
#
loop_
_entity.id
_entity.type
_entity.pdbx_description
1 polymer ?
#
loop_
_entity_poly.entity_id
_entity_poly.type
_entity_poly.pdbx_seq_one_letter_code
_entity_poly.pdbx_strand_id
1 'polypeptide(L)' 'MWDTLQVTHEGTSDVKRSRKHTLIREYELLRMNHGESISEFQKHFTHLINHLIDLGRKFEEEELNLKVLQ' A
#
# COMPACT_ATOMS: atom_id res chain seq x y z
N MET A 1 11.35 -7.83 -15.67
CA MET A 1 12.69 -7.46 -15.18
C MET A 1 12.53 -6.76 -13.83
N TRP A 2 12.30 -7.53 -12.76
CA TRP A 2 12.29 -7.03 -11.37
C TRP A 2 13.30 -7.78 -10.47
N ASP A 3 14.03 -8.74 -11.02
CA ASP A 3 14.90 -9.65 -10.26
C ASP A 3 16.38 -9.25 -10.23
N THR A 4 16.76 -8.07 -10.75
CA THR A 4 18.18 -7.68 -10.90
C THR A 4 18.59 -6.47 -10.08
N LEU A 5 17.88 -6.18 -8.98
CA LEU A 5 18.35 -5.24 -7.96
C LEU A 5 18.43 -5.90 -6.58
N GLN A 6 18.79 -7.18 -6.59
CA GLN A 6 19.45 -7.85 -5.48
C GLN A 6 20.95 -7.50 -5.50
N VAL A 7 21.28 -6.22 -5.32
CA VAL A 7 22.66 -5.82 -5.00
C VAL A 7 22.75 -5.62 -3.50
N THR A 8 22.99 -6.76 -2.86
CA THR A 8 23.78 -6.97 -1.65
C THR A 8 24.09 -5.72 -0.82
N HIS A 9 23.34 -5.58 0.26
CA HIS A 9 23.69 -4.92 1.54
C HIS A 9 23.61 -3.39 1.69
N GLU A 10 23.59 -2.60 0.61
CA GLU A 10 23.27 -1.15 0.69
C GLU A 10 21.80 -0.84 0.37
N GLY A 11 21.12 -1.74 -0.35
CA GLY A 11 19.74 -1.57 -0.80
C GLY A 11 18.63 -1.88 0.21
N THR A 12 18.91 -2.36 1.43
CA THR A 12 17.84 -2.80 2.35
C THR A 12 16.95 -1.65 2.83
N SER A 13 17.52 -0.45 3.00
CA SER A 13 16.76 0.74 3.41
C SER A 13 16.10 1.42 2.21
N ASP A 14 16.79 1.51 1.07
CA ASP A 14 16.27 2.15 -0.14
C ASP A 14 15.22 1.28 -0.85
N VAL A 15 15.35 -0.04 -0.84
CA VAL A 15 14.30 -0.95 -1.33
C VAL A 15 13.08 -0.88 -0.42
N LYS A 16 13.24 -0.82 0.91
CA LYS A 16 12.12 -0.60 1.84
C LYS A 16 11.46 0.76 1.62
N ARG A 17 12.26 1.81 1.41
CA ARG A 17 11.79 3.18 1.13
C ARG A 17 11.04 3.23 -0.21
N SER A 18 11.59 2.62 -1.25
CA SER A 18 10.99 2.53 -2.58
C SER A 18 9.68 1.75 -2.53
N ARG A 19 9.64 0.58 -1.88
CA ARG A 19 8.40 -0.19 -1.66
C ARG A 19 7.34 0.62 -0.92
N LYS A 20 7.73 1.30 0.17
CA LYS A 20 6.82 2.18 0.92
C LYS A 20 6.30 3.31 0.05
N HIS A 21 7.14 3.94 -0.77
CA HIS A 21 6.73 5.01 -1.67
C HIS A 21 5.75 4.52 -2.75
N THR A 22 6.01 3.36 -3.35
CA THR A 22 5.09 2.73 -4.31
C THR A 22 3.73 2.42 -3.67
N LEU A 23 3.71 1.81 -2.49
CA LEU A 23 2.47 1.47 -1.78
C LEU A 23 1.69 2.71 -1.32
N ILE A 24 2.39 3.79 -0.92
CA ILE A 24 1.73 5.08 -0.62
C ILE A 24 1.07 5.64 -1.87
N ARG A 25 1.75 5.57 -3.02
CA ARG A 25 1.17 6.04 -4.29
C ARG A 25 -0.03 5.21 -4.70
N GLU A 26 0.03 3.88 -4.54
CA GLU A 26 -1.13 3.01 -4.74
C GLU A 26 -2.28 3.36 -3.80
N TYR A 27 -2.00 3.69 -2.54
CA TYR A 27 -3.01 4.12 -1.56
C TYR A 27 -3.65 5.46 -1.91
N GLU A 28 -2.85 6.42 -2.39
CA GLU A 28 -3.37 7.71 -2.86
C GLU A 28 -4.27 7.56 -4.09
N LEU A 29 -3.88 6.69 -5.03
CA LEU A 29 -4.62 6.39 -6.26
C LEU A 29 -5.76 5.39 -6.06
N LEU A 30 -5.85 4.75 -4.88
CA LEU A 30 -6.87 3.76 -4.60
C LEU A 30 -8.25 4.42 -4.67
N ARG A 31 -9.08 3.87 -5.56
CA ARG A 31 -10.45 4.27 -5.81
C ARG A 31 -11.22 3.03 -6.23
N MET A 32 -12.49 2.98 -5.87
CA MET A 32 -13.36 1.90 -6.32
C MET A 32 -13.52 1.97 -7.84
N ASN A 33 -13.30 0.85 -8.52
CA ASN A 33 -13.46 0.77 -9.96
C ASN A 33 -14.94 0.68 -10.35
N HIS A 34 -15.29 1.13 -11.55
CA HIS A 34 -16.65 1.03 -12.05
C HIS A 34 -17.01 -0.44 -12.31
N GLY A 35 -17.88 -1.01 -11.46
CA GLY A 35 -18.28 -2.42 -11.51
C GLY A 35 -17.56 -3.33 -10.51
N GLU A 36 -16.61 -2.82 -9.72
CA GLU A 36 -16.04 -3.53 -8.58
C GLU A 36 -17.08 -3.62 -7.46
N SER A 37 -17.15 -4.75 -6.75
CA SER A 37 -18.03 -4.84 -5.58
C SER A 37 -17.38 -4.19 -4.36
N ILE A 38 -18.19 -3.68 -3.42
CA ILE A 38 -17.69 -3.09 -2.16
C ILE A 38 -16.80 -4.10 -1.41
N SER A 39 -17.14 -5.39 -1.44
CA SER A 39 -16.34 -6.43 -0.78
C SER A 39 -14.97 -6.64 -1.45
N GLU A 40 -14.89 -6.57 -2.78
CA GLU A 40 -13.61 -6.66 -3.50
C GLU A 40 -12.74 -5.44 -3.20
N PHE A 41 -13.32 -4.24 -3.27
CA PHE A 41 -12.63 -3.02 -2.92
C PHE A 41 -12.12 -3.06 -1.47
N GLN A 42 -12.95 -3.49 -0.51
CA GLN A 42 -12.54 -3.63 0.89
C GLN A 42 -11.41 -4.65 1.08
N LYS A 43 -11.42 -5.77 0.35
CA LYS A 43 -10.31 -6.74 0.37
C LYS A 43 -9.01 -6.11 -0.13
N HIS A 44 -9.07 -5.37 -1.23
CA HIS A 44 -7.90 -4.71 -1.83
C HIS A 44 -7.37 -3.62 -0.90
N PHE A 45 -8.25 -2.80 -0.33
CA PHE A 45 -7.93 -1.79 0.67
C PHE A 45 -7.25 -2.40 1.90
N THR A 46 -7.84 -3.44 2.48
CA THR A 46 -7.30 -4.12 3.67
C THR A 46 -5.93 -4.72 3.39
N HIS A 47 -5.76 -5.34 2.21
CA HIS A 47 -4.47 -5.90 1.81
C HIS A 47 -3.39 -4.81 1.72
N LEU A 48 -3.69 -3.67 1.10
CA LEU A 48 -2.77 -2.55 0.97
C LEU A 48 -2.40 -1.93 2.33
N ILE A 49 -3.38 -1.76 3.22
CA ILE A 49 -3.15 -1.25 4.58
C ILE A 49 -2.26 -2.19 5.39
N ASN A 50 -2.50 -3.50 5.33
CA ASN A 50 -1.67 -4.48 6.03
C ASN A 50 -0.20 -4.42 5.58
N HIS A 51 0.05 -4.29 4.27
CA HIS A 51 1.42 -4.11 3.75
C HIS A 51 2.08 -2.81 4.23
N LEU A 52 1.31 -1.73 4.34
CA LEU A 52 1.81 -0.45 4.85
C LEU A 52 2.09 -0.49 6.36
N ILE A 53 1.29 -1.23 7.13
CA ILE A 53 1.51 -1.51 8.56
C ILE A 53 2.79 -2.34 8.75
N ASP A 54 2.98 -3.39 7.96
CA ASP A 54 4.20 -4.23 7.99
C ASP A 54 5.47 -3.43 7.66
N LEU A 55 5.35 -2.36 6.87
CA LEU A 55 6.43 -1.41 6.58
C LEU A 55 6.58 -0.30 7.63
N GLY A 56 5.87 -0.41 8.76
CA GLY A 56 5.98 0.49 9.91
C GLY A 56 5.20 1.81 9.76
N ARG A 57 4.22 1.89 8.86
CA ARG A 57 3.27 3.02 8.85
C ARG A 57 2.18 2.73 9.87
N LYS A 58 1.89 3.69 10.74
CA LYS A 58 0.71 3.63 11.63
C LYS A 58 -0.42 4.38 10.93
N PHE A 59 -1.61 3.83 11.02
CA PHE A 59 -2.83 4.49 10.58
C PHE A 59 -3.75 4.60 11.79
N GLU A 60 -4.40 5.73 11.93
CA GLU A 60 -5.52 5.87 12.85
C GLU A 60 -6.78 5.31 12.18
N GLU A 61 -7.67 4.69 12.96
CA GLU A 61 -8.91 4.09 12.43
C GLU A 61 -9.79 5.14 11.73
N GLU A 62 -9.78 6.38 12.22
CA GLU A 62 -10.43 7.53 11.57
C GLU A 62 -9.84 7.86 10.19
N GLU A 63 -8.51 7.77 10.01
CA GLU A 63 -7.86 8.01 8.71
C GLU A 63 -8.29 6.96 7.68
N LEU A 64 -8.40 5.70 8.11
CA LEU A 64 -8.84 4.59 7.25
C LEU A 64 -10.32 4.71 6.89
N ASN A 65 -11.17 5.02 7.87
CA ASN A 65 -12.61 5.17 7.66
C ASN A 65 -12.93 6.34 6.72
N LEU A 66 -12.24 7.47 6.86
CA LEU A 66 -12.37 8.59 5.93
C LEU A 66 -12.00 8.19 4.50
N LYS A 67 -10.95 7.37 4.33
CA LYS A 67 -10.50 6.94 3.00
C LYS A 67 -11.47 5.97 2.32
N VAL A 68 -12.18 5.14 3.09
CA VAL A 68 -13.21 4.22 2.55
C VAL A 68 -14.50 4.97 2.18
N LEU A 69 -14.77 6.10 2.83
CA LEU A 69 -15.96 6.95 2.58
C LEU A 69 -15.78 7.99 1.46
N GLN A 70 -14.54 8.25 1.03
CA GLN A 70 -14.20 9.13 -0.11
C GLN A 70 -14.38 8.45 -1.46
#